data_AF-A0A327WUT2-F1
#
_entry.id   AF-A0A327WUT2-F1
#
_cell.length_a   1.000
_cell.length_b   1.000
_cell.length_c   1.000
_cell.angle_alpha   90.00
_cell.angle_beta   90.00
_cell.angle_gamma   90.00
#
_symmetry.space_group_name_H-M   'P 1'
#
loop_
_entity.id
_entity.type
_entity.pdbx_description
1 polymer ?
#
loop_
_entity_poly.entity_id
_entity_poly.type
_entity_poly.pdbx_seq_one_letter_code
_entity_poly.pdbx_strand_id
1 'polypeptide(L)'
;MSAATSKRLAPLLIIAAVISTLILIFMYAAGFFGRNQVTAQQFVDFQEGASPHAGFRRAHAKGVCVEGNFIANGALTEYTSSKYLY
;
A
#
# COMPACT_ATOMS: atom_id res chain seq x y z
N MET A 1 41.01 -11.51 -34.94
CA MET A 1 40.36 -11.60 -33.61
C MET A 1 39.06 -10.80 -33.66
N SER A 2 37.92 -11.41 -34.04
CA SER A 2 36.66 -10.64 -34.22
C SER A 2 35.40 -11.46 -33.94
N ALA A 3 35.41 -12.76 -34.25
CA ALA A 3 34.25 -13.64 -34.02
C ALA A 3 33.96 -13.96 -32.53
N ALA A 4 34.98 -14.01 -31.67
CA ALA A 4 34.80 -14.35 -30.25
C ALA A 4 34.16 -13.21 -29.43
N THR A 5 34.41 -11.95 -29.82
CA THR A 5 33.83 -10.76 -29.20
C THR A 5 32.33 -10.68 -29.47
N SER A 6 31.90 -10.98 -30.70
CA SER A 6 30.48 -11.04 -31.11
C SER A 6 29.69 -12.10 -30.31
N LYS A 7 30.25 -13.31 -30.15
CA LYS A 7 29.61 -14.40 -29.38
C LYS A 7 29.41 -14.08 -27.90
N ARG A 8 30.25 -13.22 -27.30
CA ARG A 8 30.09 -12.74 -25.92
C ARG A 8 29.20 -11.49 -25.81
N LEU A 9 29.04 -10.73 -26.89
CA LEU A 9 28.17 -9.55 -26.94
C LEU A 9 26.68 -9.92 -26.97
N ALA A 10 26.32 -10.96 -27.72
CA ALA A 10 24.93 -11.40 -27.87
C ALA A 10 24.22 -11.67 -26.52
N PRO A 11 24.77 -12.47 -25.59
CA PRO A 11 24.13 -12.67 -24.28
C PRO A 11 24.10 -11.39 -23.44
N LEU A 12 25.13 -10.53 -23.52
CA LEU A 12 25.14 -9.24 -22.82
C LEU A 12 24.05 -8.29 -23.31
N LEU A 13 23.80 -8.25 -24.64
CA LEU A 13 22.72 -7.46 -25.22
C LEU A 13 21.34 -7.97 -24.79
N ILE A 14 21.16 -9.30 -24.71
CA ILE A 14 19.91 -9.90 -24.20
C ILE A 14 19.70 -9.51 -22.73
N ILE A 15 20.73 -9.63 -21.90
CA ILE A 15 20.65 -9.24 -20.47
C ILE A 15 20.33 -7.75 -20.34
N ALA A 16 21.02 -6.89 -21.09
CA ALA A 16 20.78 -5.45 -21.08
C ALA A 16 19.36 -5.10 -21.54
N ALA A 17 18.84 -5.79 -22.55
CA ALA A 17 17.47 -5.61 -23.02
C ALA A 17 16.44 -6.03 -21.95
N VAL A 18 16.65 -7.17 -21.29
CA VAL A 18 15.79 -7.63 -20.19
C VAL A 18 15.80 -6.64 -19.03
N ILE A 19 16.99 -6.22 -18.58
CA ILE A 19 17.14 -5.24 -17.50
C ILE A 19 16.43 -3.93 -17.86
N SER A 20 16.67 -3.40 -19.06
CA SER A 20 16.04 -2.15 -19.51
C SER A 20 14.51 -2.27 -19.55
N THR A 21 14.00 -3.41 -20.02
CA THR A 21 12.56 -3.69 -20.05
C THR A 21 11.98 -3.73 -18.64
N LEU A 22 12.64 -4.42 -17.70
CA LEU A 22 12.20 -4.46 -16.30
C LEU A 22 12.21 -3.07 -15.67
N ILE A 23 13.27 -2.28 -15.88
CA ILE A 23 13.36 -0.90 -15.38
C ILE A 23 12.18 -0.07 -15.90
N LEU A 24 11.89 -0.13 -17.20
CA LEU A 24 10.79 0.60 -17.80
C LEU A 24 9.43 0.18 -17.19
N ILE A 25 9.20 -1.12 -16.99
CA ILE A 25 7.99 -1.63 -16.34
C ILE A 25 7.88 -1.13 -14.90
N PHE A 26 8.96 -1.17 -14.13
CA PHE A 26 8.98 -0.68 -12.74
C PHE A 26 8.73 0.83 -12.67
N MET A 27 9.38 1.62 -13.53
CA MET A 27 9.16 3.07 -13.60
C MET A 27 7.72 3.39 -13.99
N TYR A 28 7.14 2.63 -14.92
CA TYR A 28 5.74 2.77 -15.28
C TYR A 28 4.82 2.44 -14.10
N ALA A 29 5.03 1.31 -13.43
CA ALA A 29 4.24 0.88 -12.25
C ALA A 29 4.37 1.84 -11.06
N ALA A 30 5.55 2.45 -10.88
CA ALA A 30 5.79 3.49 -9.87
C ALA A 30 5.11 4.83 -10.21
N GLY A 31 4.46 4.94 -11.38
CA GLY A 31 3.73 6.13 -11.81
C GLY A 31 4.60 7.23 -12.42
N PHE A 32 5.84 6.93 -12.80
CA PHE A 32 6.81 7.92 -13.30
C PHE A 32 6.40 8.54 -14.65
N PHE A 33 5.62 7.81 -15.46
CA PHE A 33 5.17 8.23 -16.80
C PHE A 33 3.66 8.61 -16.86
N GLY A 34 3.03 8.88 -15.71
CA GLY A 34 1.74 9.58 -15.63
C GLY A 34 0.51 8.74 -15.27
N ARG A 35 -0.15 9.15 -14.17
CA ARG A 35 -1.58 9.44 -13.91
C ARG A 35 -1.70 9.59 -12.38
N ASN A 36 -2.57 10.48 -11.91
CA ASN A 36 -2.80 10.76 -10.49
C ASN A 36 -2.81 9.46 -9.68
N GLN A 37 -1.83 9.29 -8.80
CA GLN A 37 -1.81 8.15 -7.90
C GLN A 37 -3.10 8.18 -7.10
N VAL A 38 -3.73 7.01 -6.93
CA VAL A 38 -4.88 6.90 -6.03
C VAL A 38 -4.39 7.32 -4.65
N THR A 39 -4.87 8.46 -4.17
CA THR A 39 -4.52 8.92 -2.83
C THR A 39 -5.18 8.01 -1.81
N ALA A 40 -4.62 7.96 -0.60
CA ALA A 40 -5.26 7.24 0.50
C ALA A 40 -6.73 7.67 0.69
N GLN A 41 -7.02 8.96 0.48
CA GLN A 41 -8.37 9.49 0.54
C GLN A 41 -9.26 8.94 -0.57
N GLN A 42 -8.80 8.95 -1.83
CA GLN A 42 -9.54 8.39 -2.96
C GLN A 42 -9.81 6.89 -2.76
N PHE A 43 -8.84 6.14 -2.24
CA PHE A 43 -9.02 4.72 -1.92
C PHE A 43 -10.11 4.50 -0.87
N VAL A 44 -10.12 5.32 0.20
CA VAL A 44 -11.15 5.26 1.24
C VAL A 44 -12.52 5.67 0.69
N ASP A 45 -12.58 6.71 -0.14
CA ASP A 45 -13.82 7.19 -0.74
C ASP A 45 -14.40 6.15 -1.72
N PHE A 46 -13.57 5.36 -2.41
CA PHE A 46 -14.04 4.25 -3.25
C PHE A 46 -14.77 3.15 -2.47
N GLN A 47 -14.53 2.99 -1.17
CA GLN A 47 -15.22 1.99 -0.35
C GLN A 47 -16.69 2.33 -0.12
N GLU A 48 -17.08 3.59 -0.30
CA GLU A 48 -18.48 4.03 -0.17
C GLU A 48 -19.35 3.59 -1.37
N GLY A 49 -18.72 3.23 -2.49
CA GLY A 49 -19.41 2.84 -3.72
C GLY A 49 -20.05 4.03 -4.46
N ALA A 50 -20.84 3.75 -5.49
CA ALA A 50 -21.41 4.77 -6.37
C ALA A 50 -22.57 5.59 -5.75
N SER A 51 -23.16 5.08 -4.66
CA SER A 51 -24.34 5.66 -4.01
C SER A 51 -24.10 5.85 -2.51
N PRO A 52 -23.66 7.05 -2.08
CA PRO A 52 -23.49 7.37 -0.67
C PRO A 52 -24.81 7.27 0.11
N HIS A 53 -24.72 6.78 1.34
CA HIS A 53 -25.85 6.70 2.27
C HIS A 53 -25.56 7.51 3.54
N ALA A 54 -26.42 8.49 3.85
CA ALA A 54 -26.24 9.32 5.03
C ALA A 54 -26.20 8.47 6.31
N GLY A 55 -25.17 8.66 7.13
CA GLY A 55 -24.97 7.95 8.40
C GLY A 55 -24.22 6.62 8.30
N PHE A 56 -23.97 6.10 7.09
CA PHE A 56 -23.16 4.90 6.90
C PHE A 56 -21.67 5.23 6.95
N ARG A 57 -20.89 4.34 7.57
CA ARG A 57 -19.42 4.43 7.55
C ARG A 57 -18.89 3.69 6.32
N ARG A 58 -17.86 4.25 5.68
CA ARG A 58 -17.20 3.65 4.49
C ARG A 58 -16.59 2.27 4.76
N ALA A 59 -16.16 2.05 6.00
CA ALA A 59 -15.77 0.75 6.53
C ALA A 59 -16.59 0.44 7.78
N HIS A 60 -16.78 -0.84 8.09
CA HIS A 60 -17.59 -1.28 9.24
C HIS A 60 -19.03 -0.73 9.21
N ALA A 61 -19.65 -0.69 8.03
CA ALA A 61 -21.00 -0.17 7.81
C ALA A 61 -22.10 -0.89 8.61
N LYS A 62 -21.85 -2.15 9.02
CA LYS A 62 -22.75 -2.95 9.86
C LYS A 62 -22.12 -3.14 11.24
N GLY A 63 -22.90 -2.88 12.27
CA GLY A 63 -22.49 -3.04 13.66
C GLY A 63 -23.68 -2.95 14.61
N VAL A 64 -23.43 -3.25 15.87
CA VAL A 64 -24.39 -3.10 16.97
C VAL A 64 -23.76 -2.24 18.05
N CYS A 65 -24.58 -1.44 18.73
CA CYS A 65 -24.12 -0.63 19.86
C CYS A 65 -24.24 -1.42 21.16
N VAL A 66 -23.19 -1.37 21.98
CA VAL A 66 -23.16 -1.93 23.34
C VAL A 66 -22.54 -0.90 24.29
N GLU A 67 -22.93 -0.94 25.55
CA GLU A 67 -22.40 -0.09 26.62
C GLU A 67 -21.92 -0.94 27.79
N GLY A 68 -20.87 -0.49 28.48
CA GLY A 68 -20.33 -1.15 29.66
C GLY A 68 -19.21 -0.34 30.31
N ASN A 69 -18.62 -0.91 31.36
CA ASN A 69 -17.51 -0.31 32.09
C ASN A 69 -16.21 -1.07 31.79
N PHE A 70 -15.13 -0.33 31.54
CA PHE A 70 -13.78 -0.88 31.49
C PHE A 70 -13.10 -0.70 32.84
N ILE A 71 -12.68 -1.80 33.47
CA ILE A 71 -11.97 -1.81 34.75
C ILE A 71 -10.54 -2.30 34.48
N ALA A 72 -9.57 -1.41 34.61
CA ALA A 72 -8.17 -1.75 34.46
C ALA A 72 -7.64 -2.46 35.71
N ASN A 73 -6.59 -3.27 35.53
CA ASN A 73 -5.92 -4.01 36.60
C ASN A 73 -4.53 -3.44 36.93
N GLY A 74 -4.18 -2.28 36.38
CA GLY A 74 -2.91 -1.58 36.61
C GLY A 74 -1.66 -2.17 35.94
N ALA A 75 -1.75 -3.33 35.27
CA ALA A 75 -0.58 -4.05 34.76
C ALA A 75 0.20 -3.31 33.65
N LEU A 76 -0.40 -2.28 33.03
CA LEU A 76 0.21 -1.52 31.94
C LEU A 76 0.78 -0.15 32.39
N THR A 77 0.66 0.21 33.66
CA THR A 77 1.04 1.55 34.18
C THR A 77 2.51 1.92 33.97
N GLU A 78 3.42 0.95 33.94
CA GLU A 78 4.85 1.20 33.68
C GLU A 78 5.17 1.46 32.20
N TYR A 79 4.29 1.08 31.29
CA TYR A 79 4.52 1.16 29.84
C TYR A 79 3.79 2.32 29.17
N THR A 80 2.91 3.01 29.90
CA THR A 80 2.05 4.05 29.32
C THR A 80 1.72 5.16 30.31
N SER A 81 1.60 6.39 29.81
CA SER A 81 1.10 7.53 30.59
C SER A 81 -0.43 7.65 30.56
N SER A 82 -1.14 6.67 29.99
CA SER A 82 -2.61 6.70 29.89
C SER A 82 -3.26 6.48 31.25
N LYS A 83 -4.07 7.46 31.66
CA LYS A 83 -4.90 7.39 32.87
C LYS A 83 -6.04 6.36 32.81
N TYR A 84 -6.29 5.75 31.65
CA TYR A 84 -7.37 4.76 31.53
C TYR A 84 -6.90 3.34 31.82
N LEU A 85 -5.60 3.15 32.06
CA LEU A 85 -4.97 1.84 32.23
C LEU A 85 -4.40 1.63 33.65
N TYR A 86 -4.66 2.55 34.59
CA TYR A 86 -4.33 2.40 36.01
C TYR A 86 -5.36 1.54 36.75
#